data_AF-A0A4Q2Y330-F1
#
_entry.id   AF-A0A4Q2Y330-F1
#
_cell.length_a   1.000
_cell.length_b   1.000
_cell.length_c   1.000
_cell.angle_alpha   90.00
_cell.angle_beta   90.00
_cell.angle_gamma   90.00
#
_symmetry.space_group_name_H-M   'P 1'
#
loop_
_entity.id
_entity.type
_entity.pdbx_description
1 polymer ?
#
loop_
_entity_poly.entity_id
_entity_poly.type
_entity_poly.pdbx_seq_one_letter_code
_entity_poly.pdbx_strand_id
1 'polypeptide(L)'
;LSLADAQWENPTPDGITAEARYWIDDMYMIPLVQAQAFRATGEMKYLDRAALTMVAYLEKMQEPNGLFYHGTNAHFFWGRGNGWMAAGSAELLRSLPESHPKHAIILEGYRKMMAGLLANQTEDGMWRQLIDKPESWPETSGTAMFTFSMVTGVKNGWLDEKPYGPAARKAWLALVGHLDENANLREVCIGTDKGFSEPFYLDRPRTAGDLHGQSPMLWTASALLR
;
A
#
# COMPACT_ATOMS: atom_id res chain seq x y z
N LEU A 1 -19.16 12.61 2.95
CA LEU A 1 -18.98 12.66 4.43
C LEU A 1 -19.64 11.47 5.12
N SER A 2 -20.88 11.11 4.77
CA SER A 2 -21.59 9.95 5.33
C SER A 2 -20.75 8.67 5.40
N LEU A 3 -20.01 8.31 4.36
CA LEU A 3 -19.13 7.13 4.36
C LEU A 3 -18.01 7.21 5.43
N ALA A 4 -17.40 8.38 5.60
CA ALA A 4 -16.31 8.57 6.57
C ALA A 4 -16.83 8.59 8.01
N ASP A 5 -18.00 9.19 8.24
CA ASP A 5 -18.60 9.22 9.57
C ASP A 5 -19.23 7.88 9.95
N ALA A 6 -19.81 7.14 9.00
CA ALA A 6 -20.35 5.80 9.21
C ALA A 6 -19.30 4.82 9.77
N GLN A 7 -18.03 4.92 9.30
CA GLN A 7 -16.94 4.11 9.85
C GLN A 7 -16.73 4.32 11.36
N TRP A 8 -17.13 5.47 11.93
CA TRP A 8 -16.95 5.81 13.33
C TRP A 8 -18.25 5.89 14.14
N GLU A 9 -19.38 5.38 13.62
CA GLU A 9 -20.64 5.32 14.38
C GLU A 9 -20.55 4.37 15.59
N ASN A 10 -19.84 3.25 15.44
CA ASN A 10 -19.66 2.24 16.50
C ASN A 10 -18.19 1.84 16.62
N PRO A 11 -17.33 2.70 17.19
CA PRO A 11 -15.91 2.38 17.33
C PRO A 11 -15.70 1.28 18.36
N THR A 12 -14.61 0.54 18.21
CA THR A 12 -14.12 -0.45 19.17
C THR A 12 -13.65 0.25 20.46
N PRO A 13 -13.43 -0.49 21.57
CA PRO A 13 -12.99 0.12 22.84
C PRO A 13 -11.68 0.92 22.77
N ASP A 14 -10.80 0.58 21.84
CA ASP A 14 -9.54 1.28 21.52
C ASP A 14 -9.72 2.45 20.53
N GLY A 15 -10.96 2.77 20.16
CA GLY A 15 -11.33 3.99 19.43
C GLY A 15 -11.17 3.91 17.90
N ILE A 16 -10.83 2.75 17.36
CA ILE A 16 -10.79 2.51 15.90
C ILE A 16 -12.16 2.06 15.37
N THR A 17 -12.34 2.13 14.06
CA THR A 17 -13.57 1.65 13.42
C THR A 17 -13.77 0.14 13.60
N ALA A 18 -15.02 -0.32 13.75
CA ALA A 18 -15.37 -1.74 13.74
C ALA A 18 -15.06 -2.44 12.40
N GLU A 19 -14.83 -1.67 11.32
CA GLU A 19 -14.38 -2.18 10.02
C GLU A 19 -12.91 -2.63 10.02
N ALA A 20 -12.15 -2.33 11.08
CA ALA A 20 -10.75 -2.72 11.20
C ALA A 20 -10.63 -4.22 11.55
N ARG A 21 -10.53 -5.07 10.52
CA ARG A 21 -10.52 -6.54 10.67
C ARG A 21 -9.12 -7.11 10.87
N TYR A 22 -8.10 -6.26 10.90
CA TYR A 22 -6.69 -6.64 10.85
C TYR A 22 -6.38 -7.48 9.62
N TRP A 23 -6.89 -7.00 8.50
CA TRP A 23 -6.55 -7.39 7.14
C TRP A 23 -5.80 -6.22 6.50
N ILE A 24 -4.60 -6.45 5.98
CA ILE A 24 -3.71 -5.40 5.48
C ILE A 24 -4.37 -4.43 4.49
N ASP A 25 -5.33 -4.89 3.68
CA ASP A 25 -6.09 -4.08 2.73
C ASP A 25 -6.80 -2.89 3.42
N ASP A 26 -7.24 -3.07 4.66
CA ASP A 26 -7.90 -2.06 5.47
C ASP A 26 -7.00 -0.83 5.70
N MET A 27 -5.66 -0.99 5.62
CA MET A 27 -4.67 0.09 5.76
C MET A 27 -4.68 1.08 4.57
N TYR A 28 -5.34 0.74 3.46
CA TYR A 28 -5.66 1.68 2.39
C TYR A 28 -7.12 2.15 2.48
N MET A 29 -8.05 1.20 2.62
CA MET A 29 -9.49 1.50 2.50
C MET A 29 -10.00 2.43 3.58
N ILE A 30 -9.58 2.24 4.84
CA ILE A 30 -10.03 3.09 5.95
C ILE A 30 -9.36 4.47 5.88
N PRO A 31 -8.02 4.59 5.86
CA PRO A 31 -7.38 5.90 5.89
C PRO A 31 -7.70 6.77 4.68
N LEU A 32 -7.90 6.18 3.49
CA LEU A 32 -8.18 6.97 2.29
C LEU A 32 -9.54 7.68 2.37
N VAL A 33 -10.59 6.99 2.82
CA VAL A 33 -11.93 7.59 2.97
C VAL A 33 -11.87 8.78 3.94
N GLN A 34 -11.15 8.61 5.04
CA GLN A 34 -10.93 9.67 6.03
C GLN A 34 -10.07 10.82 5.48
N ALA A 35 -8.99 10.54 4.76
CA ALA A 35 -8.13 11.56 4.15
C ALA A 35 -8.90 12.41 3.12
N GLN A 36 -9.80 11.80 2.33
CA GLN A 36 -10.66 12.53 1.40
C GLN A 36 -11.70 13.39 2.13
N ALA A 37 -12.25 12.90 3.25
CA ALA A 37 -13.13 13.71 4.09
C ALA A 37 -12.40 14.93 4.67
N PHE A 38 -11.17 14.77 5.17
CA PHE A 38 -10.34 15.89 5.60
C PHE A 38 -10.08 16.89 4.47
N ARG A 39 -9.70 16.43 3.27
CA ARG A 39 -9.46 17.31 2.11
C ARG A 39 -10.71 18.10 1.72
N ALA A 40 -11.89 17.54 1.93
CA ALA A 40 -13.16 18.19 1.61
C ALA A 40 -13.62 19.20 2.69
N THR A 41 -13.29 19.00 3.96
CA THR A 41 -13.85 19.80 5.07
C THR A 41 -12.83 20.59 5.88
N GLY A 42 -11.56 20.17 5.88
CA GLY A 42 -10.52 20.68 6.77
C GLY A 42 -10.61 20.19 8.22
N GLU A 43 -11.53 19.27 8.54
CA GLU A 43 -11.72 18.81 9.92
C GLU A 43 -10.70 17.75 10.33
N MET A 44 -9.83 18.09 11.30
CA MET A 44 -8.73 17.22 11.77
C MET A 44 -9.19 15.86 12.31
N LYS A 45 -10.42 15.76 12.82
CA LYS A 45 -10.99 14.50 13.34
C LYS A 45 -10.83 13.33 12.36
N TYR A 46 -10.91 13.59 11.05
CA TYR A 46 -10.78 12.55 10.03
C TYR A 46 -9.33 12.04 9.95
N LEU A 47 -8.33 12.93 10.04
CA LEU A 47 -6.92 12.51 10.09
C LEU A 47 -6.58 11.84 11.42
N ASP A 48 -7.16 12.28 12.54
CA ASP A 48 -6.97 11.65 13.85
C ASP A 48 -7.44 10.18 13.82
N ARG A 49 -8.62 9.94 13.25
CA ARG A 49 -9.20 8.59 13.01
C ARG A 49 -8.28 7.73 12.14
N ALA A 50 -7.87 8.25 10.98
CA ALA A 50 -6.98 7.54 10.05
C ALA A 50 -5.63 7.19 10.70
N ALA A 51 -5.03 8.13 11.40
CA ALA A 51 -3.74 7.95 12.06
C ALA A 51 -3.83 6.96 13.23
N LEU A 52 -4.92 6.99 14.00
CA LEU A 52 -5.15 6.01 15.07
C LEU A 52 -5.24 4.59 14.51
N THR A 53 -6.03 4.36 13.45
CA THR A 53 -6.13 3.05 12.81
C THR A 53 -4.81 2.62 12.18
N MET A 54 -4.10 3.51 11.49
CA MET A 54 -2.79 3.18 10.90
C MET A 54 -1.81 2.69 11.97
N VAL A 55 -1.69 3.40 13.10
CA VAL A 55 -0.81 2.99 14.22
C VAL A 55 -1.19 1.63 14.79
N ALA A 56 -2.49 1.36 15.00
CA ALA A 56 -2.94 0.06 15.51
C ALA A 56 -2.52 -1.11 14.61
N TYR A 57 -2.51 -0.91 13.29
CA TYR A 57 -2.04 -1.92 12.34
C TYR A 57 -0.51 -2.03 12.32
N LEU A 58 0.22 -0.91 12.35
CA LEU A 58 1.69 -0.92 12.41
C LEU A 58 2.18 -1.71 13.62
N GLU A 59 1.61 -1.47 14.81
CA GLU A 59 2.00 -2.12 16.05
C GLU A 59 1.68 -3.62 16.07
N LYS A 60 0.61 -4.04 15.39
CA LYS A 60 0.12 -5.42 15.46
C LYS A 60 0.61 -6.32 14.32
N MET A 61 0.88 -5.76 13.14
CA MET A 61 1.06 -6.55 11.91
C MET A 61 2.37 -6.30 11.17
N GLN A 62 3.16 -5.27 11.54
CA GLN A 62 4.44 -5.04 10.87
C GLN A 62 5.50 -6.02 11.33
N GLU A 63 6.05 -6.78 10.41
CA GLU A 63 7.08 -7.77 10.71
C GLU A 63 8.49 -7.14 10.81
N PRO A 64 9.48 -7.84 11.41
CA PRO A 64 10.84 -7.32 11.55
C PRO A 64 11.50 -6.91 10.23
N ASN A 65 11.20 -7.62 9.12
CA ASN A 65 11.69 -7.30 7.78
C ASN A 65 11.01 -6.07 7.14
N GLY A 66 10.02 -5.47 7.83
CA GLY A 66 9.28 -4.29 7.40
C GLY A 66 8.03 -4.55 6.59
N LEU A 67 7.90 -5.77 6.06
CA LEU A 67 6.72 -6.24 5.35
C LEU A 67 5.61 -6.64 6.34
N PHE A 68 4.44 -6.98 5.80
CA PHE A 68 3.27 -7.32 6.58
C PHE A 68 2.65 -8.62 6.05
N TYR A 69 2.18 -9.43 6.97
CA TYR A 69 1.30 -10.53 6.64
C TYR A 69 -0.05 -10.03 6.13
N HIS A 70 -0.67 -10.82 5.24
CA HIS A 70 -1.99 -10.52 4.68
C HIS A 70 -3.05 -10.32 5.78
N GLY A 71 -2.96 -11.09 6.86
CA GLY A 71 -3.76 -10.90 8.06
C GLY A 71 -3.14 -11.59 9.28
N THR A 72 -3.73 -11.38 10.46
CA THR A 72 -3.25 -11.94 11.73
C THR A 72 -3.17 -13.47 11.76
N ASN A 73 -3.95 -14.14 10.91
CA ASN A 73 -3.97 -15.60 10.74
C ASN A 73 -3.54 -16.07 9.35
N ALA A 74 -3.15 -15.15 8.46
CA ALA A 74 -2.74 -15.41 7.09
C ALA A 74 -1.31 -14.89 6.89
N HIS A 75 -0.32 -15.69 7.32
CA HIS A 75 1.09 -15.30 7.41
C HIS A 75 1.83 -15.38 6.07
N PHE A 76 1.37 -14.58 5.10
CA PHE A 76 1.95 -14.50 3.76
C PHE A 76 2.22 -13.05 3.39
N PHE A 77 3.44 -12.74 2.91
CA PHE A 77 3.82 -11.42 2.42
C PHE A 77 3.27 -11.18 1.01
N TRP A 78 1.94 -11.12 0.91
CA TRP A 78 1.24 -10.93 -0.35
C TRP A 78 1.52 -9.55 -0.95
N GLY A 79 1.94 -9.53 -2.22
CA GLY A 79 2.41 -8.35 -2.95
C GLY A 79 1.40 -7.21 -2.92
N ARG A 80 0.21 -7.40 -3.49
CA ARG A 80 -0.80 -6.32 -3.50
C ARG A 80 -1.25 -5.93 -2.09
N GLY A 81 -1.36 -6.87 -1.15
CA GLY A 81 -1.68 -6.54 0.25
C GLY A 81 -0.68 -5.55 0.84
N ASN A 82 0.62 -5.83 0.69
CA ASN A 82 1.68 -4.90 1.11
C ASN A 82 1.62 -3.59 0.31
N GLY A 83 1.17 -3.66 -0.96
CA GLY A 83 0.91 -2.49 -1.80
C GLY A 83 -0.14 -1.55 -1.20
N TRP A 84 -1.21 -2.10 -0.63
CA TRP A 84 -2.23 -1.31 0.06
C TRP A 84 -1.69 -0.57 1.27
N MET A 85 -0.92 -1.26 2.12
CA MET A 85 -0.23 -0.62 3.23
C MET A 85 0.67 0.52 2.72
N ALA A 86 1.53 0.25 1.73
CA ALA A 86 2.49 1.22 1.21
C ALA A 86 1.79 2.48 0.67
N ALA A 87 0.79 2.29 -0.20
CA ALA A 87 0.03 3.39 -0.81
C ALA A 87 -0.81 4.14 0.24
N GLY A 88 -1.39 3.42 1.20
CA GLY A 88 -2.24 3.97 2.26
C GLY A 88 -1.44 4.86 3.21
N SER A 89 -0.26 4.41 3.64
CA SER A 89 0.65 5.23 4.44
C SER A 89 1.12 6.45 3.66
N ALA A 90 1.48 6.31 2.37
CA ALA A 90 1.92 7.44 1.55
C ALA A 90 0.82 8.50 1.37
N GLU A 91 -0.43 8.11 1.08
CA GLU A 91 -1.56 9.05 0.96
C GLU A 91 -1.94 9.72 2.28
N LEU A 92 -1.85 8.97 3.40
CA LEU A 92 -2.11 9.53 4.73
C LEU A 92 -1.03 10.57 5.09
N LEU A 93 0.26 10.23 4.94
CA LEU A 93 1.37 11.14 5.23
C LEU A 93 1.33 12.42 4.39
N ARG A 94 0.82 12.37 3.15
CA ARG A 94 0.61 13.56 2.31
C ARG A 94 -0.39 14.57 2.91
N SER A 95 -1.25 14.12 3.82
CA SER A 95 -2.32 14.92 4.40
C SER A 95 -2.12 15.16 5.91
N LEU A 96 -1.37 14.28 6.58
CA LEU A 96 -1.13 14.31 8.01
C LEU A 96 -0.04 15.35 8.34
N PRO A 97 -0.32 16.40 9.14
CA PRO A 97 0.68 17.38 9.52
C PRO A 97 1.85 16.76 10.29
N GLU A 98 3.06 17.26 10.08
CA GLU A 98 4.26 16.79 10.81
C GLU A 98 4.14 16.96 12.34
N SER A 99 3.38 17.97 12.79
CA SER A 99 3.10 18.23 14.20
C SER A 99 2.08 17.26 14.82
N HIS A 100 1.42 16.43 14.03
CA HIS A 100 0.45 15.46 14.53
C HIS A 100 1.18 14.39 15.37
N PRO A 101 0.69 14.02 16.57
CA PRO A 101 1.42 13.15 17.51
C PRO A 101 1.74 11.76 16.96
N LYS A 102 0.96 11.28 15.97
CA LYS A 102 1.18 9.98 15.31
C LYS A 102 1.99 10.05 14.00
N HIS A 103 2.40 11.23 13.55
CA HIS A 103 3.11 11.38 12.28
C HIS A 103 4.43 10.61 12.28
N ALA A 104 5.25 10.76 13.32
CA ALA A 104 6.57 10.14 13.41
C ALA A 104 6.52 8.61 13.32
N ILE A 105 5.63 7.96 14.08
CA ILE A 105 5.47 6.50 14.06
C ILE A 105 4.95 5.99 12.71
N ILE A 106 4.06 6.73 12.05
CA ILE A 106 3.57 6.34 10.71
C ILE A 106 4.68 6.47 9.67
N LEU A 107 5.45 7.56 9.72
CA LEU A 107 6.60 7.77 8.84
C LEU A 107 7.67 6.69 9.02
N GLU A 108 7.94 6.29 10.26
CA GLU A 108 8.87 5.20 10.57
C GLU A 108 8.38 3.86 10.01
N GLY A 109 7.10 3.52 10.25
CA GLY A 109 6.49 2.29 9.71
C GLY A 109 6.51 2.25 8.17
N TYR A 110 6.21 3.38 7.52
CA TYR A 110 6.34 3.55 6.08
C TYR A 110 7.78 3.34 5.59
N ARG A 111 8.77 3.99 6.23
CA ARG A 111 10.19 3.83 5.86
C ARG A 111 10.66 2.39 6.00
N LYS A 112 10.24 1.71 7.07
CA LYS A 112 10.55 0.30 7.30
C LYS A 112 9.94 -0.60 6.22
N MET A 113 8.70 -0.34 5.79
CA MET A 113 8.10 -1.01 4.62
C MET A 113 8.91 -0.76 3.35
N MET A 114 9.26 0.50 3.06
CA MET A 114 10.04 0.83 1.85
C MET A 114 11.40 0.13 1.84
N ALA A 115 12.07 0.01 2.99
CA ALA A 115 13.31 -0.76 3.12
C ALA A 115 13.10 -2.26 2.85
N GLY A 116 12.03 -2.86 3.40
CA GLY A 116 11.66 -4.25 3.13
C GLY A 116 11.38 -4.50 1.64
N LEU A 117 10.68 -3.59 0.99
CA LEU A 117 10.43 -3.66 -0.45
C LEU A 117 11.73 -3.51 -1.25
N LEU A 118 12.57 -2.52 -0.94
CA LEU A 118 13.84 -2.33 -1.64
C LEU A 118 14.73 -3.59 -1.58
N ALA A 119 14.76 -4.27 -0.45
CA ALA A 119 15.51 -5.52 -0.28
C ALA A 119 14.96 -6.70 -1.12
N ASN A 120 13.70 -6.64 -1.53
CA ASN A 120 13.02 -7.70 -2.29
C ASN A 120 12.72 -7.32 -3.75
N GLN A 121 13.21 -6.18 -4.24
CA GLN A 121 13.04 -5.82 -5.65
C GLN A 121 13.81 -6.80 -6.54
N THR A 122 13.16 -7.31 -7.58
CA THR A 122 13.80 -8.23 -8.52
C THR A 122 14.76 -7.51 -9.48
N GLU A 123 15.60 -8.28 -10.15
CA GLU A 123 16.55 -7.78 -11.15
C GLU A 123 15.87 -7.11 -12.36
N ASP A 124 14.62 -7.45 -12.66
CA ASP A 124 13.80 -6.79 -13.68
C ASP A 124 13.05 -5.55 -13.16
N GLY A 125 13.11 -5.26 -11.85
CA GLY A 125 12.51 -4.08 -11.23
C GLY A 125 11.12 -4.30 -10.63
N MET A 126 10.59 -5.52 -10.73
CA MET A 126 9.27 -5.88 -10.22
C MET A 126 9.31 -6.31 -8.75
N TRP A 127 8.14 -6.61 -8.22
CA TRP A 127 7.94 -7.43 -7.02
C TRP A 127 7.04 -8.61 -7.34
N ARG A 128 7.15 -9.65 -6.52
CA ARG A 128 6.43 -10.90 -6.71
C ARG A 128 5.08 -10.92 -5.99
N GLN A 129 4.19 -11.81 -6.43
CA GLN A 129 2.89 -12.08 -5.81
C GLN A 129 3.04 -12.46 -4.33
N LEU A 130 4.03 -13.28 -3.97
CA LEU A 130 4.55 -13.43 -2.62
C LEU A 130 5.96 -12.86 -2.60
N ILE A 131 6.17 -11.77 -1.87
CA ILE A 131 7.35 -10.91 -2.00
C ILE A 131 8.64 -11.67 -1.69
N ASP A 132 8.62 -12.53 -0.67
CA ASP A 132 9.76 -13.24 -0.11
C ASP A 132 10.01 -14.62 -0.75
N LYS A 133 9.21 -15.01 -1.75
CA LYS A 133 9.26 -16.35 -2.37
C LYS A 133 9.87 -16.27 -3.76
N PRO A 134 11.10 -16.81 -3.99
CA PRO A 134 11.77 -16.72 -5.28
C PRO A 134 10.99 -17.32 -6.45
N GLU A 135 10.23 -18.38 -6.20
CA GLU A 135 9.36 -19.11 -7.13
C GLU A 135 8.07 -18.35 -7.48
N SER A 136 7.75 -17.30 -6.71
CA SER A 136 6.56 -16.51 -6.96
C SER A 136 6.73 -15.64 -8.20
N TRP A 137 5.64 -15.50 -8.96
CA TRP A 137 5.65 -14.78 -10.23
C TRP A 137 5.59 -13.26 -10.01
N PRO A 138 6.17 -12.44 -10.92
CA PRO A 138 6.14 -10.99 -10.82
C PRO A 138 4.70 -10.47 -11.01
N GLU A 139 4.23 -9.61 -10.09
CA GLU A 139 2.84 -9.14 -10.05
C GLU A 139 2.78 -7.62 -10.20
N THR A 140 1.94 -7.13 -11.10
CA THR A 140 2.00 -5.73 -11.55
C THR A 140 1.24 -4.76 -10.67
N SER A 141 0.16 -5.15 -10.00
CA SER A 141 -0.60 -4.22 -9.15
C SER A 141 0.15 -3.80 -7.88
N GLY A 142 0.72 -4.77 -7.15
CA GLY A 142 1.59 -4.51 -6.01
C GLY A 142 2.80 -3.69 -6.42
N THR A 143 3.46 -4.07 -7.52
CA THR A 143 4.59 -3.30 -8.08
C THR A 143 4.22 -1.84 -8.38
N ALA A 144 3.04 -1.59 -8.97
CA ALA A 144 2.57 -0.23 -9.24
C ALA A 144 2.30 0.55 -7.94
N MET A 145 1.72 -0.06 -6.91
CA MET A 145 1.53 0.58 -5.60
C MET A 145 2.86 0.89 -4.90
N PHE A 146 3.83 -0.02 -4.96
CA PHE A 146 5.18 0.21 -4.43
C PHE A 146 5.88 1.35 -5.15
N THR A 147 5.77 1.38 -6.48
CA THR A 147 6.35 2.45 -7.30
C THR A 147 5.75 3.81 -6.94
N PHE A 148 4.41 3.91 -6.89
CA PHE A 148 3.70 5.11 -6.42
C PHE A 148 4.21 5.57 -5.04
N SER A 149 4.34 4.63 -4.12
CA SER A 149 4.75 4.90 -2.75
C SER A 149 6.18 5.41 -2.68
N MET A 150 7.13 4.78 -3.38
CA MET A 150 8.53 5.22 -3.44
C MET A 150 8.68 6.58 -4.12
N VAL A 151 8.01 6.81 -5.26
CA VAL A 151 8.03 8.12 -5.95
C VAL A 151 7.52 9.21 -5.02
N THR A 152 6.40 8.96 -4.34
CA THR A 152 5.82 9.92 -3.38
C THR A 152 6.78 10.17 -2.22
N GLY A 153 7.40 9.13 -1.67
CA GLY A 153 8.35 9.27 -0.57
C GLY A 153 9.59 10.08 -0.93
N VAL A 154 10.18 9.85 -2.10
CA VAL A 154 11.33 10.62 -2.59
C VAL A 154 10.94 12.10 -2.77
N LYS A 155 9.81 12.37 -3.43
CA LYS A 155 9.38 13.76 -3.70
C LYS A 155 9.02 14.57 -2.45
N ASN A 156 8.61 13.90 -1.37
CA ASN A 156 8.31 14.56 -0.11
C ASN A 156 9.50 14.55 0.87
N GLY A 157 10.68 14.08 0.45
CA GLY A 157 11.87 14.01 1.30
C GLY A 157 11.80 12.96 2.42
N TRP A 158 10.84 12.04 2.35
CA TRP A 158 10.69 10.95 3.31
C TRP A 158 11.70 9.83 3.08
N LEU A 159 12.13 9.65 1.83
CA LEU A 159 13.09 8.64 1.38
C LEU A 159 14.30 9.31 0.73
N ASP A 160 15.49 8.71 0.90
CA ASP A 160 16.70 9.12 0.17
C ASP A 160 16.55 8.80 -1.32
N GLU A 161 16.77 9.78 -2.18
CA GLU A 161 16.69 9.62 -3.63
C GLU A 161 17.69 8.58 -4.16
N LYS A 162 18.87 8.45 -3.54
CA LYS A 162 19.95 7.58 -4.07
C LYS A 162 19.55 6.10 -4.20
N PRO A 163 19.01 5.44 -3.16
CA PRO A 163 18.53 4.07 -3.29
C PRO A 163 17.12 3.99 -3.90
N TYR A 164 16.21 4.90 -3.55
CA TYR A 164 14.79 4.75 -3.88
C TYR A 164 14.41 5.32 -5.25
N GLY A 165 15.10 6.36 -5.74
CA GLY A 165 14.87 6.93 -7.06
C GLY A 165 15.13 5.92 -8.19
N PRO A 166 16.31 5.27 -8.23
CA PRO A 166 16.59 4.20 -9.21
C PRO A 166 15.65 3.01 -9.08
N ALA A 167 15.31 2.58 -7.86
CA ALA A 167 14.37 1.48 -7.63
C ALA A 167 12.99 1.78 -8.20
N ALA A 168 12.43 2.96 -7.90
CA ALA A 168 11.16 3.43 -8.43
C ALA A 168 11.18 3.58 -9.96
N ARG A 169 12.27 4.15 -10.52
CA ARG A 169 12.42 4.30 -11.97
C ARG A 169 12.44 2.94 -12.68
N LYS A 170 13.17 1.98 -12.12
CA LYS A 170 13.28 0.62 -12.66
C LYS A 170 11.91 -0.06 -12.69
N ALA A 171 11.17 0.02 -11.58
CA ALA A 171 9.82 -0.52 -11.47
C ALA A 171 8.86 0.15 -12.46
N TRP A 172 8.91 1.48 -12.60
CA TRP A 172 8.09 2.21 -13.57
C TRP A 172 8.32 1.73 -15.01
N LEU A 173 9.59 1.59 -15.42
CA LEU A 173 9.93 1.11 -16.76
C LEU A 173 9.47 -0.33 -16.99
N ALA A 174 9.59 -1.20 -15.98
CA ALA A 174 9.10 -2.57 -16.04
C ALA A 174 7.56 -2.64 -16.16
N LEU A 175 6.83 -1.79 -15.44
CA LEU A 175 5.38 -1.67 -15.54
C LEU A 175 4.92 -1.18 -16.91
N VAL A 176 5.59 -0.18 -17.48
CA VAL A 176 5.31 0.30 -18.85
C VAL A 176 5.48 -0.83 -19.87
N GLY A 177 6.49 -1.70 -19.69
CA GLY A 177 6.69 -2.89 -20.53
C GLY A 177 5.61 -3.97 -20.38
N HIS A 178 4.78 -3.91 -19.33
CA HIS A 178 3.66 -4.84 -19.11
C HIS A 178 2.34 -4.36 -19.71
N LEU A 179 2.27 -3.16 -20.29
CA LEU A 179 1.09 -2.70 -21.01
C LEU A 179 0.89 -3.48 -22.32
N ASP A 180 -0.35 -3.86 -22.64
CA ASP A 180 -0.72 -4.37 -23.96
C ASP A 180 -0.98 -3.23 -24.96
N GLU A 181 -1.35 -3.58 -26.20
CA GLU A 181 -1.66 -2.63 -27.28
C GLU A 181 -2.83 -1.69 -26.97
N ASN A 182 -3.70 -2.06 -26.02
CA ASN A 182 -4.85 -1.27 -25.57
C ASN A 182 -4.55 -0.52 -24.26
N ALA A 183 -3.28 -0.47 -23.84
CA ALA A 183 -2.84 0.11 -22.57
C ALA A 183 -3.45 -0.57 -21.32
N ASN A 184 -3.82 -1.85 -21.42
CA ASN A 184 -4.15 -2.66 -20.26
C ASN A 184 -2.87 -3.18 -19.61
N LEU A 185 -2.70 -2.95 -18.31
CA LEU A 185 -1.65 -3.59 -17.54
C LEU A 185 -1.94 -5.09 -17.42
N ARG A 186 -0.99 -5.92 -17.85
CA ARG A 186 -1.05 -7.40 -17.77
C ARG A 186 -0.53 -7.90 -16.41
N GLU A 187 -0.60 -9.21 -16.18
CA GLU A 187 -0.10 -9.88 -14.96
C GLU A 187 -0.67 -9.31 -13.64
N VAL A 188 -1.91 -8.78 -13.68
CA VAL A 188 -2.60 -8.29 -12.48
C VAL A 188 -3.28 -9.47 -11.79
N CYS A 189 -2.98 -9.71 -10.52
CA CYS A 189 -3.69 -10.72 -9.72
C CYS A 189 -5.17 -10.29 -9.57
N ILE A 190 -6.13 -11.19 -9.80
CA ILE A 190 -7.55 -10.88 -9.54
C ILE A 190 -7.83 -10.64 -8.05
N GLY A 191 -9.01 -10.11 -7.70
CA GLY A 191 -9.48 -9.99 -6.32
C GLY A 191 -9.21 -11.26 -5.50
N THR A 192 -8.61 -11.10 -4.32
CA THR A 192 -8.03 -12.20 -3.53
C THR A 192 -8.32 -11.97 -2.06
N ASP A 193 -8.97 -12.96 -1.44
CA ASP A 193 -9.26 -12.98 0.00
C ASP A 193 -8.05 -13.50 0.79
N LYS A 194 -8.12 -13.54 2.13
CA LYS A 194 -7.12 -14.18 2.97
C LYS A 194 -7.01 -15.67 2.66
N GLY A 195 -5.82 -16.06 2.20
CA GLY A 195 -5.41 -17.45 2.03
C GLY A 195 -4.62 -17.99 3.20
N PHE A 196 -4.73 -19.30 3.40
CA PHE A 196 -4.05 -20.04 4.47
C PHE A 196 -3.01 -21.05 3.95
N SER A 197 -2.63 -20.94 2.67
CA SER A 197 -1.61 -21.78 2.04
C SER A 197 -0.88 -21.02 0.93
N GLU A 198 0.36 -21.39 0.64
CA GLU A 198 1.10 -20.78 -0.48
C GLU A 198 0.41 -21.01 -1.84
N PRO A 199 -0.08 -22.23 -2.18
CA PRO A 199 -0.78 -22.45 -3.44
C PRO A 199 -1.99 -21.53 -3.64
N PHE A 200 -2.69 -21.17 -2.56
CA PHE A 200 -3.79 -20.21 -2.67
C PHE A 200 -3.36 -18.89 -3.31
N TYR A 201 -2.17 -18.37 -2.97
CA TYR A 201 -1.65 -17.11 -3.52
C TYR A 201 -0.97 -17.31 -4.88
N LEU A 202 -0.22 -18.40 -5.03
CA LEU A 202 0.55 -18.67 -6.24
C LEU A 202 -0.35 -19.03 -7.43
N ASP A 203 -1.48 -19.69 -7.19
CA ASP A 203 -2.41 -20.13 -8.23
C ASP A 203 -3.48 -19.08 -8.57
N ARG A 204 -3.39 -17.86 -7.99
CA ARG A 204 -4.36 -16.81 -8.30
C ARG A 204 -4.34 -16.47 -9.80
N PRO A 205 -5.51 -16.42 -10.45
CA PRO A 205 -5.60 -16.00 -11.84
C PRO A 205 -5.03 -14.59 -12.04
N ARG A 206 -4.42 -14.43 -13.22
CA ARG A 206 -3.90 -13.16 -13.71
C ARG A 206 -4.80 -12.65 -14.83
N THR A 207 -4.99 -11.35 -14.88
CA THR A 207 -5.83 -10.70 -15.88
C THR A 207 -5.17 -9.42 -16.38
N ALA A 208 -5.62 -8.94 -17.55
CA ALA A 208 -5.22 -7.65 -18.09
C ALA A 208 -6.32 -6.61 -17.84
N GLY A 209 -5.94 -5.38 -17.54
CA GLY A 209 -6.87 -4.24 -17.47
C GLY A 209 -7.71 -4.18 -16.19
N ASP A 210 -7.41 -5.02 -15.20
CA ASP A 210 -8.07 -4.99 -13.91
C ASP A 210 -7.73 -3.71 -13.13
N LEU A 211 -8.74 -3.13 -12.48
CA LEU A 211 -8.65 -1.83 -11.82
C LEU A 211 -7.68 -1.80 -10.63
N HIS A 212 -7.40 -2.96 -10.01
CA HIS A 212 -6.38 -3.08 -8.97
C HIS A 212 -4.98 -2.78 -9.52
N GLY A 213 -4.73 -3.00 -10.82
CA GLY A 213 -3.48 -2.64 -11.50
C GLY A 213 -3.55 -1.29 -12.23
N GLN A 214 -4.66 -1.01 -12.92
CA GLN A 214 -4.81 0.23 -13.69
C GLN A 214 -4.79 1.48 -12.81
N SER A 215 -5.44 1.44 -11.64
CA SER A 215 -5.53 2.62 -10.78
C SER A 215 -4.16 3.00 -10.20
N PRO A 216 -3.37 2.08 -9.59
CA PRO A 216 -2.02 2.42 -9.12
C PRO A 216 -1.04 2.84 -10.21
N MET A 217 -1.22 2.36 -11.45
CA MET A 217 -0.43 2.84 -12.59
C MET A 217 -0.69 4.33 -12.83
N LEU A 218 -1.96 4.75 -12.80
CA LEU A 218 -2.34 6.17 -12.91
C LEU A 218 -1.89 7.00 -11.71
N TRP A 219 -1.95 6.45 -10.49
CA TRP A 219 -1.43 7.13 -9.29
C TRP A 219 0.08 7.38 -9.41
N THR A 220 0.83 6.39 -9.91
CA THR A 220 2.27 6.51 -10.14
C THR A 220 2.57 7.58 -11.17
N ALA A 221 1.87 7.56 -12.31
CA ALA A 221 2.01 8.59 -13.34
C ALA A 221 1.74 10.00 -12.78
N SER A 222 0.65 10.16 -12.03
CA SER A 222 0.33 11.42 -11.35
C SER A 222 1.42 11.84 -10.37
N ALA A 223 1.93 10.91 -9.56
CA ALA A 223 3.02 11.17 -8.62
C ALA A 223 4.31 11.62 -9.33
N LEU A 224 4.64 11.05 -10.50
CA LEU A 224 5.79 11.45 -11.31
C LEU A 224 5.64 12.86 -11.90
N LEU A 225 4.43 13.33 -12.16
CA LEU A 225 4.16 14.64 -12.74
C LEU A 225 4.05 15.80 -11.73
N ARG A 226 3.74 15.51 -10.46
CA ARG A 226 3.62 16.52 -9.38
C ARG A 226 4.96 17.08 -8.94
#